data_AF-A0A514WIZ3-F1
#
_entry.id   AF-A0A514WIZ3-F1
#
_cell.length_a   1.000
_cell.length_b   1.000
_cell.length_c   1.000
_cell.angle_alpha   90.00
_cell.angle_beta   90.00
_cell.angle_gamma   90.00
#
_symmetry.space_group_name_H-M   'P 1'
#
loop_
_entity.id
_entity.type
_entity.pdbx_description
1 polymer ?
#
loop_
_entity_poly.entity_id
_entity_poly.type
_entity_poly.pdbx_seq_one_letter_code
_entity_poly.pdbx_strand_id
1 'polypeptide(L)'
;MPLIERAARALAKAEHGTDDWNTLTPQDREQLKETAREVVKALRVPTPGMCLAGEHLLKKDRGLTVSISDVHDAWQNMVDEAVRMAPAADG
;
A
#
# COMPACT_ATOMS: atom_id res chain seq x y z
N MET A 1 8.64 -8.37 -4.95
CA MET A 1 7.61 -8.64 -3.92
C MET A 1 6.51 -7.60 -4.07
N PRO A 2 5.25 -8.02 -4.33
CA PRO A 2 4.10 -7.11 -4.38
C PRO A 2 3.92 -6.33 -3.06
N LEU A 3 3.30 -5.14 -3.12
CA LEU A 3 3.10 -4.28 -1.95
C LEU A 3 2.36 -5.00 -0.82
N ILE A 4 1.32 -5.76 -1.17
CA ILE A 4 0.51 -6.51 -0.20
C ILE A 4 1.32 -7.58 0.52
N GLU A 5 2.17 -8.34 -0.17
CA GLU A 5 3.03 -9.34 0.48
C GLU A 5 4.04 -8.67 1.42
N ARG A 6 4.61 -7.52 1.01
CA ARG A 6 5.51 -6.74 1.88
C ARG A 6 4.80 -6.24 3.13
N ALA A 7 3.57 -5.76 3.00
CA ALA A 7 2.75 -5.32 4.12
C ALA A 7 2.35 -6.49 5.03
N ALA A 8 2.00 -7.65 4.47
CA ALA A 8 1.69 -8.87 5.22
C ALA A 8 2.87 -9.36 6.06
N ARG A 9 4.09 -9.34 5.50
CA ARG A 9 5.32 -9.66 6.25
C ARG A 9 5.58 -8.67 7.38
N ALA A 10 5.32 -7.38 7.15
CA ALA A 10 5.44 -6.36 8.19
C ALA A 10 4.44 -6.58 9.32
N LEU A 11 3.21 -7.00 9.01
CA LEU A 11 2.20 -7.39 9.99
C LEU A 11 2.66 -8.63 10.79
N ALA A 12 3.13 -9.68 10.12
CA ALA A 12 3.69 -10.87 10.79
C ALA A 12 4.78 -10.50 11.81
N LYS A 13 5.72 -9.64 11.38
CA LYS A 13 6.80 -9.17 12.25
C LYS A 13 6.28 -8.37 13.45
N ALA A 14 5.26 -7.54 13.26
CA ALA A 14 4.67 -6.76 14.33
C ALA A 14 3.95 -7.65 15.37
N GLU A 15 3.29 -8.72 14.92
CA GLU A 15 2.54 -9.65 15.78
C GLU A 15 3.46 -10.62 16.54
N HIS A 16 4.53 -11.10 15.91
CA HIS A 16 5.40 -12.16 16.46
C HIS A 16 6.75 -11.67 17.00
N GLY A 17 7.10 -10.39 16.80
CA GLY A 17 8.37 -9.81 17.27
C GLY A 17 9.59 -10.17 16.41
N THR A 18 9.47 -11.17 15.53
CA THR A 18 10.47 -11.63 14.55
C THR A 18 9.81 -11.83 13.17
N ASP A 19 10.59 -11.73 12.09
CA ASP A 19 10.09 -12.02 10.73
C ASP A 19 9.97 -13.54 10.52
N ASP A 20 8.92 -14.10 11.12
CA ASP A 20 8.63 -15.54 11.11
C ASP A 20 7.73 -15.93 9.92
N TRP A 21 7.67 -15.10 8.87
CA TRP A 21 6.83 -15.34 7.70
C TRP A 21 6.96 -16.77 7.16
N ASN A 22 8.18 -17.30 7.13
CA ASN A 22 8.46 -18.63 6.57
C ASN A 22 8.00 -19.78 7.48
N THR A 23 7.69 -19.53 8.75
CA THR A 23 7.18 -20.55 9.69
C THR A 23 5.66 -20.55 9.76
N LEU A 24 5.01 -19.47 9.31
CA LEU A 24 3.55 -19.37 9.21
C LEU A 24 2.97 -20.42 8.27
N THR A 25 1.77 -20.90 8.60
CA THR A 25 1.00 -21.78 7.72
C THR A 25 0.57 -21.03 6.46
N PRO A 26 0.24 -21.74 5.35
CA PRO A 26 -0.32 -21.09 4.16
C PRO A 26 -1.58 -20.27 4.47
N GLN A 27 -2.43 -20.76 5.38
CA GLN A 27 -3.66 -20.09 5.80
C GLN A 27 -3.36 -18.78 6.53
N ASP A 28 -2.42 -18.78 7.48
CA ASP A 28 -2.06 -17.57 8.24
C ASP A 28 -1.43 -16.52 7.33
N ARG A 29 -0.59 -16.94 6.38
CA ARG A 29 -0.01 -16.03 5.37
C ARG A 29 -1.09 -15.38 4.53
N GLU A 30 -2.11 -16.13 4.13
CA GLU A 30 -3.21 -15.59 3.34
C GLU A 30 -4.07 -14.63 4.15
N GLN A 31 -4.34 -14.95 5.42
CA GLN A 31 -5.04 -14.04 6.32
C GLN A 31 -4.30 -12.71 6.49
N LEU A 32 -2.96 -12.74 6.65
CA LEU A 32 -2.16 -11.54 6.74
C LEU A 32 -2.13 -10.74 5.44
N LYS A 33 -2.14 -11.40 4.27
CA LYS A 33 -2.27 -10.72 2.98
C LYS A 33 -3.61 -10.02 2.86
N GLU A 34 -4.70 -10.64 3.31
CA GLU A 34 -6.01 -10.01 3.26
C GLU A 34 -6.12 -8.84 4.24
N THR A 35 -5.59 -8.98 5.46
CA THR A 35 -5.49 -7.85 6.40
C THR A 35 -4.65 -6.71 5.81
N ALA A 36 -3.51 -7.01 5.19
CA ALA A 36 -2.69 -6.01 4.49
C ALA A 36 -3.45 -5.34 3.35
N ARG A 37 -4.25 -6.09 2.59
CA ARG A 37 -5.10 -5.57 1.51
C ARG A 37 -6.12 -4.57 2.04
N GLU A 38 -6.82 -4.90 3.12
CA GLU A 38 -7.81 -4.00 3.73
C GLU A 38 -7.18 -2.72 4.28
N VAL A 39 -6.00 -2.81 4.92
CA VAL A 39 -5.26 -1.63 5.38
C VAL A 39 -4.85 -0.74 4.20
N VAL A 40 -4.34 -1.33 3.11
CA VAL A 40 -3.94 -0.55 1.92
C VAL A 40 -5.16 0.08 1.23
N LYS A 41 -6.29 -0.62 1.14
CA LYS A 41 -7.56 -0.05 0.65
C LYS A 41 -8.03 1.12 1.52
N ALA A 42 -7.88 1.05 2.84
CA ALA A 42 -8.22 2.16 3.73
C ALA A 42 -7.40 3.43 3.47
N LEU A 43 -6.17 3.28 2.94
CA LEU A 43 -5.31 4.38 2.53
C LEU A 43 -5.62 4.91 1.12
N ARG A 44 -6.58 4.31 0.39
CA ARG A 44 -6.89 4.66 -1.00
C ARG A 44 -7.22 6.14 -1.18
N VAL A 45 -7.96 6.74 -0.25
CA VAL A 45 -8.33 8.16 -0.34
C VAL A 45 -7.31 9.01 0.42
N PRO A 46 -6.48 9.82 -0.27
CA PRO A 46 -5.51 10.66 0.40
C PRO A 46 -6.21 11.86 1.05
N THR A 47 -5.66 12.34 2.16
CA THR A 47 -6.19 13.54 2.81
C THR A 47 -5.83 14.81 1.99
N PRO A 48 -6.60 15.91 2.11
CA PRO A 48 -6.26 17.16 1.43
C PRO A 48 -4.84 17.67 1.74
N GLY A 49 -4.39 17.49 2.99
CA GLY A 49 -3.03 17.86 3.40
C GLY A 49 -1.94 17.05 2.69
N MET A 50 -2.18 15.77 2.42
CA MET A 50 -1.26 14.94 1.64
C MET A 50 -1.18 15.42 0.19
N CYS A 51 -2.31 15.74 -0.44
CA CYS A 51 -2.32 16.22 -1.82
C CYS A 51 -1.62 17.58 -1.96
N LEU A 52 -1.83 18.49 -1.01
CA LEU A 52 -1.13 19.78 -0.95
C LEU A 52 0.39 19.60 -0.79
N ALA A 53 0.82 18.71 0.10
CA ALA A 53 2.24 18.41 0.28
C ALA A 53 2.85 17.80 -1.00
N GLY A 54 2.13 16.89 -1.65
CA GLY A 54 2.56 16.26 -2.90
C GLY A 54 2.70 17.25 -4.06
N GLU A 55 1.70 18.12 -4.28
CA GLU A 55 1.77 19.18 -5.30
C GLU A 55 2.95 20.11 -5.06
N HIS A 56 3.12 20.57 -3.81
CA HIS A 56 4.20 21.47 -3.43
C HIS A 56 5.58 20.86 -3.72
N LEU A 57 5.80 19.61 -3.32
CA LEU A 57 7.08 18.91 -3.52
C LEU A 57 7.36 18.64 -5.01
N LEU A 58 6.36 18.22 -5.79
CA LEU A 58 6.53 17.99 -7.23
C LEU A 58 6.86 19.30 -7.97
N LYS A 59 6.22 20.40 -7.58
CA LYS A 59 6.49 21.71 -8.15
C LYS A 59 7.87 22.23 -7.76
N LYS A 60 8.19 22.22 -6.47
CA LYS A 60 9.43 22.79 -5.93
C LYS A 60 10.66 21.98 -6.30
N ASP A 61 10.62 20.67 -6.12
CA ASP A 61 11.82 19.82 -6.18
C ASP A 61 12.02 19.21 -7.57
N ARG A 62 10.95 19.10 -8.37
CA ARG A 62 10.98 18.52 -9.72
C ARG A 62 10.61 19.50 -10.83
N GLY A 63 10.17 20.72 -10.50
CA GLY A 63 9.74 21.70 -11.50
C GLY A 63 8.48 21.28 -12.26
N LEU A 64 7.72 20.30 -11.77
CA LEU A 64 6.53 19.79 -12.44
C LEU A 64 5.32 20.67 -12.13
N THR A 65 4.50 20.93 -13.14
CA THR A 65 3.21 21.60 -12.94
C THR A 65 2.13 20.54 -12.90
N VAL A 66 1.63 20.24 -11.71
CA VAL A 66 0.52 19.32 -11.46
C VAL A 66 -0.49 20.00 -10.55
N SER A 67 -1.76 19.64 -10.68
CA SER A 67 -2.82 20.08 -9.79
C SER A 67 -2.93 19.17 -8.56
N ILE A 68 -3.60 19.65 -7.51
CA ILE A 68 -3.95 18.84 -6.33
C ILE A 68 -4.79 17.63 -6.73
N SER A 69 -5.69 17.77 -7.72
CA SER A 69 -6.48 16.67 -8.27
C SER A 69 -5.62 15.62 -8.97
N ASP A 70 -4.59 16.03 -9.73
CA ASP A 70 -3.68 15.07 -10.38
C ASP A 70 -2.95 14.21 -9.35
N VAL A 71 -2.52 14.82 -8.24
CA VAL A 71 -1.88 14.12 -7.12
C VAL A 71 -2.85 13.14 -6.44
N HIS A 72 -4.09 13.59 -6.20
CA HIS A 72 -5.14 12.75 -5.63
C HIS A 72 -5.42 11.52 -6.50
N ASP A 73 -5.63 11.72 -7.80
CA ASP A 73 -6.02 10.65 -8.73
C ASP A 73 -4.85 9.69 -8.98
N ALA A 74 -3.63 10.23 -9.11
CA ALA A 74 -2.43 9.40 -9.22
C ALA A 74 -2.26 8.48 -8.01
N TRP A 75 -2.50 8.98 -6.78
CA TRP A 75 -2.46 8.16 -5.57
C TRP A 75 -3.51 7.05 -5.59
N GLN A 76 -4.77 7.37 -5.91
CA GLN A 76 -5.83 6.37 -5.99
C GLN A 76 -5.48 5.27 -7.00
N ASN A 77 -5.01 5.64 -8.19
CA ASN A 77 -4.61 4.70 -9.24
C ASN A 77 -3.46 3.78 -8.79
N MET A 78 -2.46 4.32 -8.09
CA MET A 78 -1.34 3.52 -7.56
C MET A 78 -1.81 2.53 -6.48
N VAL A 79 -2.71 2.94 -5.59
CA VAL A 79 -3.27 2.06 -4.55
C VAL A 79 -4.14 0.97 -5.18
N ASP A 80 -5.00 1.32 -6.13
CA ASP A 80 -5.86 0.37 -6.84
C ASP A 80 -5.00 -0.68 -7.59
N GLU A 81 -3.92 -0.23 -8.25
CA GLU A 81 -2.99 -1.12 -8.92
C GLU A 81 -2.24 -2.03 -7.94
N ALA A 82 -1.80 -1.49 -6.78
CA ALA A 82 -1.14 -2.28 -5.76
C ALA A 82 -2.03 -3.39 -5.19
N VAL A 83 -3.33 -3.11 -5.03
CA VAL A 83 -4.34 -4.10 -4.63
C VAL A 83 -4.56 -5.12 -5.77
N ARG A 84 -4.63 -4.69 -7.03
CA ARG A 84 -4.84 -5.58 -8.19
C ARG A 84 -3.68 -6.53 -8.44
N MET A 85 -2.44 -6.07 -8.27
CA MET A 85 -1.21 -6.86 -8.49
C MET A 85 -0.96 -7.93 -7.44
N ALA A 86 -1.68 -7.90 -6.31
CA ALA A 86 -1.60 -8.97 -5.32
C ALA A 86 -2.29 -10.21 -5.91
N PRO A 87 -1.58 -11.32 -6.13
CA PRO A 87 -2.15 -12.52 -6.73
C PRO A 87 -3.42 -12.92 -5.97
N ALA A 88 -4.45 -13.32 -6.71
CA ALA A 88 -5.61 -13.98 -6.12
C ALA A 88 -5.12 -15.22 -5.37
N ALA A 89 -5.67 -15.50 -4.19
CA ALA A 89 -5.32 -16.63 -3.35
C ALA A 89 -5.07 -17.87 -4.21
N ASP A 90 -3.86 -18.42 -4.16
CA ASP A 90 -3.58 -19.73 -4.73
C ASP A 90 -4.45 -20.72 -3.95
N GLY A 91 -5.51 -21.21 -4.60
CA GLY A 91 -6.47 -22.16 -4.05
C GLY A 91 -5.87 -23.54 -3.83
#